data_AF-A0A6N8TPJ3-F1
#
_entry.id   AF-A0A6N8TPJ3-F1
#
_cell.length_a   1.000
_cell.length_b   1.000
_cell.length_c   1.000
_cell.angle_alpha   90.00
_cell.angle_beta   90.00
_cell.angle_gamma   90.00
#
_symmetry.space_group_name_H-M   'P 1'
#
loop_
_entity.id
_entity.type
_entity.pdbx_description
1 polymer ?
#
loop_
_entity_poly.entity_id
_entity_poly.type
_entity_poly.pdbx_seq_one_letter_code
_entity_poly.pdbx_strand_id
1 'polypeptide(L)'
;MTPLSDEALPARQREVQRLLGRCLLRLQQYERLIKAIVAHHELTGPPHALETIRAARIADSARKTLGTLIGDLLGSYLAPNEIGDTPKDLPDCPAEPVMVSFRIGLSLSDADFARLKNELRELVALRNDLVHHFIDRHDLWSVDGCLRASDALVAAYSRIDQYFEQLRGWAEHMEQTRRLAAEFAQSDAFRDLIVNGIAPDSTVFWPVAGIVSALREAAGELAVDGWASIAEAGRWIAERFPEQLPAKYGCSSWRQVVHESRIFDLRYFEINGQRSARYREKEGTANTG
;
A
#
# COMPACT_ATOMS: atom_id res chain seq x y z
N MET A 1 -57.17 -23.62 -32.03
CA MET A 1 -56.32 -24.02 -30.87
C MET A 1 -55.05 -23.17 -30.85
N THR A 2 -55.18 -21.88 -30.53
CA THR A 2 -54.08 -20.89 -30.60
C THR A 2 -54.12 -19.76 -29.53
N PRO A 3 -54.62 -19.96 -28.28
CA PRO A 3 -54.46 -18.93 -27.24
C PRO A 3 -53.25 -19.15 -26.31
N LEU A 4 -52.65 -20.35 -26.27
CA LEU A 4 -51.58 -20.70 -25.31
C LEU A 4 -50.20 -20.09 -25.65
N SER A 5 -49.94 -19.74 -26.92
CA SER A 5 -48.65 -19.17 -27.34
C SER A 5 -48.53 -17.67 -27.07
N ASP A 6 -49.65 -16.93 -27.14
CA ASP A 6 -49.65 -15.47 -26.98
C ASP A 6 -49.54 -15.00 -25.52
N GLU A 7 -50.03 -15.77 -24.54
CA GLU A 7 -49.76 -15.49 -23.12
C GLU A 7 -48.35 -15.91 -22.69
N ALA A 8 -47.74 -16.88 -23.39
CA ALA A 8 -46.42 -17.38 -23.06
C ALA A 8 -45.32 -16.37 -23.39
N LEU A 9 -45.43 -15.61 -24.48
CA LEU A 9 -44.40 -14.67 -24.91
C LEU A 9 -44.19 -13.51 -23.90
N PRO A 10 -45.22 -12.78 -23.42
CA PRO A 10 -45.04 -11.74 -22.41
C PRO A 10 -44.44 -12.26 -21.10
N ALA A 11 -44.79 -13.48 -20.70
CA ALA A 11 -44.20 -14.11 -19.51
C ALA A 11 -42.70 -14.38 -19.69
N ARG A 12 -42.29 -14.86 -20.88
CA ARG A 12 -40.89 -15.10 -21.22
C ARG A 12 -40.09 -13.80 -21.34
N GLN A 13 -40.66 -12.75 -21.95
CA GLN A 13 -40.04 -11.43 -22.01
C GLN A 13 -39.76 -10.86 -20.61
N ARG A 14 -40.73 -10.97 -19.68
CA ARG A 14 -40.53 -10.55 -18.29
C ARG A 14 -39.39 -11.32 -17.61
N GLU A 15 -39.27 -12.62 -17.88
CA GLU A 15 -38.20 -13.43 -17.32
C GLU A 15 -36.82 -13.02 -17.86
N VAL A 16 -36.70 -12.78 -19.18
CA VAL A 16 -35.47 -12.23 -19.78
C VAL A 16 -35.10 -10.90 -19.14
N GLN A 17 -36.06 -9.97 -18.97
CA GLN A 17 -35.82 -8.67 -18.34
C GLN A 17 -35.33 -8.83 -16.89
N ARG A 18 -35.94 -9.74 -16.12
CA ARG A 18 -35.53 -10.04 -14.74
C ARG A 18 -34.11 -10.59 -14.68
N LEU A 19 -33.77 -11.53 -15.56
CA LEU A 19 -32.44 -12.15 -15.64
C LEU A 19 -31.37 -11.15 -16.10
N LEU A 20 -31.69 -10.29 -17.07
CA LEU A 20 -30.81 -9.21 -17.51
C LEU A 20 -30.54 -8.24 -16.35
N GLY A 21 -31.59 -7.82 -15.64
CA GLY A 21 -31.45 -6.99 -14.44
C GLY A 21 -30.55 -7.62 -13.38
N ARG A 22 -30.67 -8.94 -13.16
CA ARG A 22 -29.80 -9.69 -12.24
C ARG A 22 -28.32 -9.65 -12.66
N CYS A 23 -28.04 -9.80 -13.96
CA CYS A 23 -26.67 -9.69 -14.49
C CYS A 23 -26.11 -8.29 -14.29
N LEU A 24 -26.88 -7.26 -14.62
CA LEU A 24 -26.47 -5.86 -14.49
C LEU A 24 -26.20 -5.48 -13.03
N LEU A 25 -27.03 -5.91 -12.09
CA LEU A 25 -26.81 -5.68 -10.66
C LEU A 25 -25.53 -6.35 -10.16
N ARG A 26 -25.22 -7.57 -10.62
CA ARG A 26 -23.98 -8.26 -10.23
C ARG A 26 -22.74 -7.58 -10.82
N LEU A 27 -22.81 -7.10 -12.07
CA LEU A 27 -21.77 -6.26 -12.67
C LEU A 27 -21.57 -4.94 -11.91
N GLN A 28 -22.66 -4.29 -11.46
CA GLN A 28 -22.56 -3.09 -10.63
C GLN A 28 -21.91 -3.39 -9.26
N GLN A 29 -22.22 -4.54 -8.65
CA GLN A 29 -21.54 -4.97 -7.43
C GLN A 29 -20.04 -5.19 -7.67
N TYR A 30 -19.67 -5.85 -8.78
CA TYR A 30 -18.27 -6.02 -9.19
C TYR A 30 -17.58 -4.66 -9.36
N GLU A 31 -18.19 -3.73 -10.10
CA GLU A 31 -17.61 -2.40 -10.34
C GLU A 31 -17.47 -1.60 -9.03
N ARG A 32 -18.43 -1.69 -8.11
CA ARG A 32 -18.31 -1.04 -6.79
C ARG A 32 -17.14 -1.60 -5.99
N LEU A 33 -16.92 -2.92 -6.05
CA LEU A 33 -15.85 -3.57 -5.30
C LEU A 33 -14.47 -3.25 -5.89
N ILE A 34 -14.30 -3.31 -7.22
CA ILE A 34 -13.02 -2.97 -7.86
C ILE A 34 -12.66 -1.49 -7.68
N LYS A 35 -13.66 -0.59 -7.64
CA LYS A 35 -13.44 0.82 -7.26
C LYS A 35 -12.83 0.96 -5.86
N ALA A 36 -13.34 0.19 -4.89
CA ALA A 36 -12.79 0.21 -3.53
C ALA A 36 -11.35 -0.31 -3.49
N ILE A 37 -11.03 -1.39 -4.21
CA ILE A 37 -9.67 -1.91 -4.29
C ILE A 37 -8.72 -0.87 -4.92
N VAL A 38 -9.04 -0.38 -6.12
CA VAL A 38 -8.20 0.59 -6.85
C VAL A 38 -7.98 1.88 -6.04
N ALA A 39 -9.01 2.37 -5.33
CA ALA A 39 -8.92 3.58 -4.52
C ALA A 39 -8.05 3.44 -3.26
N HIS A 40 -7.88 2.23 -2.72
CA HIS A 40 -7.32 2.01 -1.39
C HIS A 40 -6.06 1.15 -1.34
N HIS A 41 -5.68 0.51 -2.45
CA HIS A 41 -4.54 -0.39 -2.44
C HIS A 41 -3.18 0.31 -2.32
N GLU A 42 -3.08 1.60 -2.67
CA GLU A 42 -1.84 2.36 -2.54
C GLU A 42 -2.11 3.81 -2.14
N LEU A 43 -1.15 4.41 -1.43
CA LEU A 43 -1.14 5.83 -1.11
C LEU A 43 0.31 6.28 -0.96
N THR A 44 0.66 7.37 -1.62
CA THR A 44 1.98 7.99 -1.54
C THR A 44 1.81 9.49 -1.37
N GLY A 45 2.53 10.08 -0.43
CA GLY A 45 2.52 11.53 -0.23
C GLY A 45 3.10 11.96 1.12
N PRO A 46 3.21 13.27 1.35
CA PRO A 46 3.63 13.79 2.64
C PRO A 46 2.51 13.57 3.69
N PRO A 47 2.84 13.28 4.96
CA PRO A 47 1.88 12.94 6.01
C PRO A 47 0.69 13.90 6.12
N HIS A 48 0.94 15.20 6.00
CA HIS A 48 -0.08 16.24 6.14
C HIS A 48 -1.08 16.28 4.97
N ALA A 49 -0.75 15.69 3.81
CA ALA A 49 -1.61 15.68 2.62
C ALA A 49 -2.28 14.32 2.36
N LEU A 50 -1.94 13.27 3.13
CA LEU A 50 -2.38 11.89 2.87
C LEU A 50 -3.90 11.75 2.80
N GLU A 51 -4.66 12.39 3.70
CA GLU A 51 -6.12 12.32 3.68
C GLU A 51 -6.72 13.01 2.45
N THR A 52 -6.14 14.12 2.00
CA THR A 52 -6.57 14.81 0.76
C THR A 52 -6.28 13.95 -0.47
N ILE A 53 -5.10 13.34 -0.55
CA ILE A 53 -4.71 12.43 -1.64
C ILE A 53 -5.65 11.22 -1.67
N ARG A 54 -5.95 10.65 -0.49
CA ARG A 54 -6.90 9.54 -0.35
C ARG A 54 -8.29 9.93 -0.86
N ALA A 55 -8.82 11.09 -0.45
CA ALA A 55 -10.12 11.57 -0.91
C ALA A 55 -10.16 11.78 -2.44
N ALA A 56 -9.09 12.33 -3.01
CA ALA A 56 -8.96 12.52 -4.45
C ALA A 56 -8.97 11.18 -5.22
N ARG A 57 -8.24 10.16 -4.73
CA ARG A 57 -8.23 8.82 -5.34
C ARG A 57 -9.59 8.13 -5.30
N ILE A 58 -10.33 8.28 -4.19
CA ILE A 58 -11.71 7.77 -4.07
C ILE A 58 -12.61 8.44 -5.12
N ALA A 59 -12.54 9.77 -5.22
CA ALA A 59 -13.34 10.55 -6.16
C ALA A 59 -13.01 10.23 -7.63
N ASP A 60 -11.74 10.05 -7.95
CA ASP A 60 -11.27 9.62 -9.28
C ASP A 60 -11.77 8.21 -9.63
N SER A 61 -11.54 7.24 -8.74
CA SER A 61 -11.98 5.85 -8.93
C SER A 61 -13.49 5.74 -9.10
N ALA A 62 -14.28 6.56 -8.38
CA ALA A 62 -15.74 6.57 -8.49
C ALA A 62 -16.25 6.90 -9.91
N ARG A 63 -15.50 7.71 -10.66
CA ARG A 63 -15.87 8.17 -12.02
C ARG A 63 -15.45 7.19 -13.12
N LYS A 64 -14.55 6.26 -12.82
CA LYS A 64 -14.02 5.31 -13.80
C LYS A 64 -15.03 4.20 -14.12
N THR A 65 -14.98 3.74 -15.37
CA THR A 65 -15.76 2.59 -15.84
C THR A 65 -14.99 1.30 -15.57
N LEU A 66 -15.70 0.16 -15.58
CA LEU A 66 -15.10 -1.16 -15.40
C LEU A 66 -13.84 -1.41 -16.25
N GLY A 67 -13.84 -1.00 -17.52
CA GLY A 67 -12.68 -1.20 -18.41
C GLY A 67 -11.44 -0.42 -17.96
N THR A 68 -11.59 0.83 -17.54
CA THR A 68 -10.50 1.64 -16.99
C THR A 68 -10.01 1.07 -15.66
N LEU A 69 -10.93 0.66 -14.77
CA LEU A 69 -10.58 0.08 -13.47
C LEU A 69 -9.81 -1.23 -13.60
N ILE A 70 -10.12 -2.05 -14.60
CA ILE A 70 -9.35 -3.27 -14.91
C ILE A 70 -7.92 -2.92 -15.35
N GLY A 71 -7.76 -1.85 -16.14
CA GLY A 71 -6.45 -1.34 -16.50
C GLY A 71 -5.64 -0.90 -15.28
N ASP A 72 -6.25 -0.11 -14.39
CA ASP A 72 -5.62 0.34 -13.15
C ASP A 72 -5.22 -0.86 -12.27
N LEU A 73 -6.13 -1.83 -12.09
CA LEU A 73 -5.89 -3.04 -11.30
C LEU A 73 -4.70 -3.84 -11.83
N LEU A 74 -4.63 -4.05 -13.15
CA LEU A 74 -3.53 -4.77 -13.82
C LEU A 74 -2.19 -4.02 -13.81
N GLY A 75 -2.22 -2.68 -13.66
CA GLY A 75 -1.03 -1.84 -13.68
C GLY A 75 -0.43 -1.57 -12.30
N SER A 76 -1.20 -1.73 -11.23
CA SER A 76 -0.81 -1.27 -9.88
C SER A 76 -1.01 -2.31 -8.78
N TYR A 77 -2.19 -2.95 -8.73
CA TYR A 77 -2.54 -3.94 -7.71
C TYR A 77 -2.00 -5.34 -8.01
N LEU A 78 -2.01 -5.75 -9.28
CA LEU A 78 -1.52 -7.05 -9.74
C LEU A 78 -0.11 -6.88 -10.31
N ALA A 79 0.87 -7.56 -9.73
CA ALA A 79 2.25 -7.51 -10.20
C ALA A 79 2.78 -8.90 -10.56
N PRO A 80 3.48 -9.06 -11.71
CA PRO A 80 4.21 -10.28 -12.00
C PRO A 80 5.45 -10.39 -11.10
N ASN A 81 5.59 -11.54 -10.46
CA ASN A 81 6.73 -11.99 -9.65
C ASN A 81 6.97 -11.22 -8.34
N GLU A 82 6.98 -9.87 -8.29
CA GLU A 82 7.06 -9.09 -7.03
C GLU A 82 6.43 -7.69 -7.16
N ILE A 83 5.86 -7.20 -6.06
CA ILE A 83 5.49 -5.79 -5.87
C ILE A 83 6.81 -5.02 -5.72
N GLY A 84 7.40 -4.58 -6.83
CA GLY A 84 8.69 -3.89 -6.84
C GLY A 84 8.80 -2.70 -5.86
N ASP A 85 10.02 -2.26 -5.57
CA ASP A 85 10.24 -1.13 -4.67
C ASP A 85 9.47 0.13 -5.10
N THR A 86 9.22 0.98 -4.11
CA THR A 86 8.73 2.37 -4.20
C THR A 86 9.18 3.05 -5.50
N PRO A 87 8.33 3.83 -6.20
CA PRO A 87 8.71 4.48 -7.44
C PRO A 87 10.08 5.17 -7.30
N LYS A 88 11.01 4.85 -8.21
CA LYS A 88 12.35 5.44 -8.29
C LYS A 88 12.34 6.95 -8.58
N ASP A 89 11.17 7.52 -8.83
CA ASP A 89 10.96 8.94 -9.09
C ASP A 89 10.62 9.69 -7.79
N LEU A 90 11.47 9.58 -6.78
CA LEU A 90 11.52 10.62 -5.74
C LEU A 90 12.24 11.82 -6.37
N PRO A 91 11.63 13.02 -6.39
CA PRO A 91 12.31 14.20 -6.89
C PRO A 91 13.56 14.45 -6.06
N ASP A 92 14.68 14.66 -6.74
CA ASP A 92 15.94 15.03 -6.12
C ASP A 92 15.83 16.49 -5.68
N CYS A 93 15.21 16.75 -4.52
CA CYS A 93 14.98 18.09 -4.00
C CYS A 93 15.66 18.28 -2.63
N PRO A 94 16.45 19.35 -2.45
CA PRO A 94 17.01 19.68 -1.16
C PRO A 94 15.88 20.21 -0.25
N ALA A 95 15.71 19.56 0.91
CA ALA A 95 14.67 19.81 1.92
C ALA A 95 13.23 19.40 1.52
N GLU A 96 13.03 18.16 1.07
CA GLU A 96 11.67 17.61 0.90
C GLU A 96 11.01 17.24 2.25
N PRO A 97 9.68 17.42 2.39
CA PRO A 97 8.93 16.85 3.50
C PRO A 97 9.03 15.32 3.46
N VAL A 98 9.13 14.68 4.63
CA VAL A 98 9.10 13.22 4.78
C VAL A 98 7.98 12.64 3.91
N MET A 99 8.31 11.75 2.99
CA MET A 99 7.35 11.06 2.13
C MET A 99 6.96 9.72 2.75
N VAL A 100 5.67 9.43 2.77
CA VAL A 100 5.13 8.14 3.20
C VAL A 100 4.50 7.47 2.00
N SER A 101 4.87 6.21 1.76
CA SER A 101 4.24 5.37 0.75
C SER A 101 3.79 4.05 1.39
N PHE A 102 2.58 3.62 1.05
CA PHE A 102 2.15 2.25 1.27
C PHE A 102 1.56 1.70 -0.03
N ARG A 103 1.80 0.42 -0.27
CA ARG A 103 1.21 -0.33 -1.38
C ARG A 103 0.89 -1.74 -0.94
N ILE A 104 -0.31 -2.18 -1.28
CA ILE A 104 -0.82 -3.54 -1.13
C ILE A 104 -1.12 -4.04 -2.53
N GLY A 105 -0.70 -5.26 -2.83
CA GLY A 105 -0.93 -5.88 -4.12
C GLY A 105 -0.88 -7.39 -4.02
N LEU A 106 -1.17 -8.04 -5.13
CA LEU A 106 -1.03 -9.49 -5.29
C LEU A 106 0.12 -9.76 -6.25
N SER A 107 1.07 -10.58 -5.79
CA SER A 107 2.12 -11.12 -6.65
C SER A 107 1.61 -12.40 -7.31
N LEU A 108 1.67 -12.44 -8.64
CA LEU A 108 1.24 -13.58 -9.45
C LEU A 108 2.42 -14.08 -10.29
N SER A 109 2.40 -15.37 -10.66
CA SER A 109 3.29 -15.86 -11.70
C SER A 109 2.95 -15.21 -13.04
N ASP A 110 3.91 -15.11 -13.96
CA ASP A 110 3.68 -14.55 -15.30
C ASP A 110 2.53 -15.27 -16.04
N ALA A 111 2.45 -16.59 -15.89
CA ALA A 111 1.38 -17.40 -16.48
C ALA A 111 0.00 -17.08 -15.89
N ASP A 112 -0.07 -16.93 -14.56
CA ASP A 112 -1.31 -16.58 -13.88
C ASP A 112 -1.76 -15.15 -14.20
N PHE A 113 -0.82 -14.20 -14.26
CA PHE A 113 -1.09 -12.82 -14.65
C PHE A 113 -1.63 -12.73 -16.07
N ALA A 114 -1.01 -13.43 -17.03
CA ALA A 114 -1.47 -13.46 -18.42
C ALA A 114 -2.87 -14.09 -18.55
N ARG A 115 -3.14 -15.18 -17.82
CA ARG A 115 -4.46 -15.81 -17.78
C ARG A 115 -5.51 -14.84 -17.23
N LEU A 116 -5.22 -14.22 -16.08
CA LEU A 116 -6.16 -13.31 -15.43
C LEU A 116 -6.44 -12.06 -16.27
N LYS A 117 -5.43 -11.53 -16.95
CA LYS A 117 -5.60 -10.43 -17.90
C LYS A 117 -6.60 -10.76 -19.01
N ASN A 118 -6.58 -11.99 -19.52
CA ASN A 118 -7.55 -12.44 -20.53
C ASN A 118 -8.94 -12.62 -19.94
N GLU A 119 -9.05 -13.23 -18.76
CA GLU A 119 -10.31 -13.37 -18.01
C GLU A 119 -11.00 -12.02 -17.75
N LEU A 120 -10.24 -11.00 -17.32
CA LEU A 120 -10.78 -9.66 -17.09
C LEU A 120 -11.23 -8.98 -18.40
N ARG A 121 -10.55 -9.24 -19.53
CA ARG A 121 -11.00 -8.77 -20.84
C ARG A 121 -12.32 -9.42 -21.26
N GLU A 122 -12.48 -10.72 -21.00
CA GLU A 122 -13.75 -11.42 -21.23
C GLU A 122 -14.89 -10.81 -20.41
N LEU A 123 -14.64 -10.42 -19.16
CA LEU A 123 -15.65 -9.74 -18.33
C LEU A 123 -16.09 -8.39 -18.93
N VAL A 124 -15.15 -7.60 -19.45
CA VAL A 124 -15.49 -6.33 -20.14
C VAL A 124 -16.30 -6.59 -21.40
N ALA A 125 -15.91 -7.59 -22.20
CA ALA A 125 -16.66 -7.99 -23.39
C ALA A 125 -18.08 -8.44 -23.03
N LEU A 126 -18.22 -9.28 -22.00
CA LEU A 126 -19.51 -9.74 -21.49
C LEU A 126 -20.41 -8.58 -21.03
N ARG A 127 -19.84 -7.61 -20.29
CA ARG A 127 -20.58 -6.40 -19.88
C ARG A 127 -21.06 -5.62 -21.11
N ASN A 128 -20.20 -5.43 -22.11
CA ASN A 128 -20.56 -4.67 -23.30
C ASN A 128 -21.60 -5.39 -24.14
N ASP A 129 -21.50 -6.71 -24.27
CA ASP A 129 -22.50 -7.53 -24.96
C ASP A 129 -23.87 -7.41 -24.29
N LEU A 130 -23.93 -7.53 -22.97
CA LEU A 130 -25.18 -7.41 -22.20
C LEU A 130 -25.81 -6.02 -22.28
N VAL A 131 -25.00 -4.96 -22.33
CA VAL A 131 -25.49 -3.57 -22.28
C VAL A 131 -25.79 -3.02 -23.67
N HIS A 132 -24.99 -3.37 -24.69
CA HIS A 132 -25.03 -2.72 -26.00
C HIS A 132 -25.49 -3.63 -27.13
N HIS A 133 -25.32 -4.95 -27.03
CA HIS A 133 -25.56 -5.87 -28.16
C HIS A 133 -26.62 -6.94 -27.86
N PHE A 134 -27.18 -6.96 -26.64
CA PHE A 134 -28.06 -8.04 -26.21
C PHE A 134 -29.32 -8.16 -27.07
N ILE A 135 -29.97 -7.04 -27.38
CA ILE A 135 -31.19 -6.99 -28.20
C ILE A 135 -30.88 -7.31 -29.67
N ASP A 136 -29.69 -6.96 -30.16
CA ASP A 136 -29.29 -7.26 -31.55
C ASP A 136 -29.03 -8.77 -31.74
N ARG A 137 -28.60 -9.46 -30.69
CA ARG A 137 -28.25 -10.90 -30.74
C ARG A 137 -29.42 -11.83 -30.45
N HIS A 138 -30.43 -11.35 -29.71
CA HIS A 138 -31.55 -12.17 -29.27
C HIS A 138 -32.87 -11.57 -29.73
N ASP A 139 -33.63 -12.33 -30.51
CA ASP A 139 -35.00 -11.97 -30.87
C ASP A 139 -35.93 -12.10 -29.64
N LEU A 140 -36.27 -10.98 -29.03
CA LEU A 140 -37.17 -10.94 -27.87
C LEU A 140 -38.65 -10.97 -28.26
N TRP A 141 -38.97 -11.06 -29.55
CA TRP A 141 -40.34 -11.10 -30.07
C TRP A 141 -40.78 -12.51 -30.46
N SER A 142 -39.95 -13.52 -30.22
CA SER A 142 -40.29 -14.93 -30.35
C SER A 142 -40.07 -15.69 -29.05
N VAL A 143 -40.91 -16.70 -28.79
CA VAL A 143 -40.81 -17.56 -27.59
C VAL A 143 -39.46 -18.26 -27.53
N ASP A 144 -39.02 -18.79 -28.67
CA ASP A 144 -37.75 -19.49 -28.84
C ASP A 144 -36.53 -18.55 -28.68
N GLY A 145 -36.63 -17.32 -29.19
CA GLY A 145 -35.61 -16.30 -28.95
C GLY A 145 -35.51 -15.88 -27.47
N CYS A 146 -36.64 -15.72 -26.77
CA CYS A 146 -36.64 -15.48 -25.32
C CYS A 146 -36.08 -16.66 -24.50
N LEU A 147 -36.31 -17.92 -24.93
CA LEU A 147 -35.74 -19.09 -24.27
C LEU A 147 -34.21 -19.09 -24.39
N ARG A 148 -33.67 -18.94 -25.61
CA ARG A 148 -32.22 -18.81 -25.82
C ARG A 148 -31.61 -17.63 -25.05
N ALA A 149 -32.30 -16.50 -25.03
CA ALA A 149 -31.86 -15.33 -24.28
C ALA A 149 -31.79 -15.61 -22.77
N SER A 150 -32.78 -16.33 -22.23
CA SER A 150 -32.80 -16.72 -20.82
C SER A 150 -31.63 -17.64 -20.47
N ASP A 151 -31.37 -18.66 -21.29
CA ASP A 151 -30.24 -19.59 -21.10
C ASP A 151 -28.90 -18.86 -21.16
N ALA A 152 -28.74 -17.95 -22.15
CA ALA A 152 -27.55 -17.12 -22.27
C ALA A 152 -27.35 -16.21 -21.04
N LEU A 153 -28.42 -15.62 -20.50
CA LEU A 153 -28.35 -14.78 -19.30
C LEU A 153 -28.03 -15.59 -18.03
N VAL A 154 -28.51 -16.82 -17.91
CA VAL A 154 -28.16 -17.71 -16.78
C VAL A 154 -26.67 -18.07 -16.84
N ALA A 155 -26.15 -18.40 -18.02
CA ALA A 155 -24.72 -18.66 -18.23
C ALA A 155 -23.87 -17.41 -17.95
N ALA A 156 -24.28 -16.26 -18.49
CA ALA A 156 -23.63 -14.97 -18.25
C ALA A 156 -23.57 -14.62 -16.76
N TYR A 157 -24.70 -14.75 -16.05
CA TYR A 157 -24.74 -14.51 -14.62
C TYR A 157 -23.76 -15.39 -13.86
N SER A 158 -23.73 -16.69 -14.16
CA SER A 158 -22.84 -17.64 -13.50
C SER A 158 -21.36 -17.27 -13.70
N ARG A 159 -20.99 -16.78 -14.90
CA ARG A 159 -19.63 -16.30 -15.18
C ARG A 159 -19.30 -15.00 -14.45
N ILE A 160 -20.22 -14.02 -14.43
CA ILE A 160 -20.05 -12.77 -13.67
C ILE A 160 -19.90 -13.06 -12.18
N ASP A 161 -20.69 -14.01 -11.67
CA ASP A 161 -20.67 -14.42 -10.27
C ASP A 161 -19.31 -15.01 -9.87
N GLN A 162 -18.74 -15.89 -10.68
CA GLN A 162 -17.39 -16.41 -10.47
C GLN A 162 -16.34 -15.31 -10.38
N TYR A 163 -16.36 -14.34 -11.31
CA TYR A 163 -15.45 -13.20 -11.27
C TYR A 163 -15.66 -12.34 -10.03
N PHE A 164 -16.91 -12.13 -9.61
CA PHE A 164 -17.21 -11.39 -8.40
C PHE A 164 -16.66 -12.08 -7.15
N GLU A 165 -16.84 -13.39 -7.02
CA GLU A 165 -16.34 -14.13 -5.86
C GLU A 165 -14.80 -14.11 -5.79
N GLN A 166 -14.12 -14.19 -6.93
CA GLN A 166 -12.66 -14.01 -7.00
C GLN A 166 -12.24 -12.61 -6.53
N LEU A 167 -12.90 -11.57 -7.03
CA LEU A 167 -12.64 -10.18 -6.63
C LEU A 167 -12.94 -9.96 -5.13
N ARG A 168 -13.96 -10.63 -4.58
CA ARG A 168 -14.29 -10.59 -3.14
C ARG A 168 -13.17 -11.18 -2.30
N GLY A 169 -12.63 -12.33 -2.70
CA GLY A 169 -11.46 -12.92 -2.03
C GLY A 169 -10.26 -11.96 -2.00
N TRP A 170 -10.01 -11.22 -3.08
CA TRP A 170 -8.94 -10.22 -3.09
C TRP A 170 -9.22 -9.04 -2.17
N ALA A 171 -10.47 -8.54 -2.15
CA ALA A 171 -10.86 -7.44 -1.26
C ALA A 171 -10.75 -7.84 0.22
N GLU A 172 -11.16 -9.07 0.56
CA GLU A 172 -11.03 -9.64 1.91
C GLU A 172 -9.57 -9.73 2.34
N HIS A 173 -8.69 -10.22 1.45
CA HIS A 173 -7.25 -10.28 1.71
C HIS A 173 -6.64 -8.89 1.89
N MET A 174 -6.99 -7.93 1.02
CA MET A 174 -6.51 -6.54 1.13
C MET A 174 -6.92 -5.92 2.47
N GLU A 175 -8.17 -6.11 2.90
CA GLU A 175 -8.65 -5.59 4.18
C GLU A 175 -7.96 -6.24 5.38
N GLN A 176 -7.68 -7.55 5.33
CA GLN A 176 -6.90 -8.24 6.35
C GLN A 176 -5.48 -7.69 6.44
N THR A 177 -4.79 -7.55 5.30
CA THR A 177 -3.44 -6.97 5.24
C THR A 177 -3.42 -5.54 5.75
N ARG A 178 -4.43 -4.73 5.42
CA ARG A 178 -4.56 -3.35 5.91
C ARG A 178 -4.72 -3.30 7.43
N ARG A 179 -5.46 -4.22 8.04
CA ARG A 179 -5.61 -4.31 9.50
C ARG A 179 -4.30 -4.66 10.18
N LEU A 180 -3.61 -5.69 9.69
CA LEU A 180 -2.29 -6.07 10.22
C LEU A 180 -1.26 -4.94 10.09
N ALA A 181 -1.26 -4.23 8.96
CA ALA A 181 -0.38 -3.07 8.77
C ALA A 181 -0.73 -1.92 9.73
N ALA A 182 -2.01 -1.67 9.99
CA ALA A 182 -2.44 -0.66 10.95
C ALA A 182 -2.08 -1.03 12.40
N GLU A 183 -2.24 -2.29 12.78
CA GLU A 183 -1.81 -2.81 14.08
C GLU A 183 -0.28 -2.68 14.25
N PHE A 184 0.48 -3.04 13.22
CA PHE A 184 1.93 -2.88 13.24
C PHE A 184 2.33 -1.41 13.36
N ALA A 185 1.72 -0.50 12.60
CA ALA A 185 2.02 0.93 12.66
C ALA A 185 1.74 1.56 14.05
N GLN A 186 0.85 0.96 14.84
CA GLN A 186 0.55 1.37 16.22
C GLN A 186 1.45 0.72 17.27
N SER A 187 2.31 -0.23 16.88
CA SER A 187 3.16 -0.99 17.79
C SER A 187 4.43 -0.24 18.19
N ASP A 188 4.97 -0.58 19.36
CA ASP A 188 6.28 -0.11 19.80
C ASP A 188 7.40 -0.56 18.85
N ALA A 189 7.26 -1.71 18.19
CA ALA A 189 8.22 -2.21 17.22
C ALA A 189 8.33 -1.29 15.99
N PHE A 190 7.22 -0.75 15.50
CA PHE A 190 7.24 0.23 14.41
C PHE A 190 7.84 1.56 14.87
N ARG A 191 7.49 2.01 16.09
CA ARG A 191 8.11 3.21 16.68
C ARG A 191 9.63 3.03 16.81
N ASP A 192 10.08 1.87 17.24
CA ASP A 192 11.50 1.56 17.37
C ASP A 192 12.21 1.50 16.02
N LEU A 193 11.56 0.97 14.98
CA LEU A 193 12.09 1.01 13.63
C LEU A 193 12.24 2.44 13.10
N ILE A 194 11.18 3.26 13.20
CA ILE A 194 11.15 4.60 12.58
C ILE A 194 11.89 5.65 13.39
N VAL A 195 11.73 5.67 14.72
CA VAL A 195 12.33 6.70 15.59
C VAL A 195 13.71 6.27 16.04
N ASN A 196 13.87 5.00 16.41
CA ASN A 196 15.10 4.52 17.01
C ASN A 196 16.02 3.84 16.00
N GLY A 197 15.56 3.52 14.78
CA GLY A 197 16.36 2.80 13.80
C GLY A 197 16.65 1.35 14.23
N ILE A 198 15.80 0.76 15.08
CA ILE A 198 15.99 -0.60 15.61
C ILE A 198 14.99 -1.52 14.90
N ALA A 199 15.52 -2.45 14.12
CA ALA A 199 14.72 -3.45 13.42
C ALA A 199 14.13 -4.50 14.40
N PRO A 200 13.06 -5.22 14.01
CA PRO A 200 12.43 -6.23 14.87
C PRO A 200 13.36 -7.36 15.33
N ASP A 201 14.46 -7.61 14.60
CA ASP A 201 15.52 -8.57 14.95
C ASP A 201 16.59 -7.97 15.90
N SER A 202 16.36 -6.77 16.42
CA SER A 202 17.27 -5.95 17.23
C SER A 202 18.50 -5.41 16.50
N THR A 203 18.55 -5.51 15.16
CA THR A 203 19.61 -4.86 14.37
C THR A 203 19.42 -3.34 14.37
N VAL A 204 20.49 -2.58 14.60
CA VAL A 204 20.45 -1.11 14.63
C VAL A 204 20.96 -0.52 13.31
N PHE A 205 20.14 0.30 12.67
CA PHE A 205 20.54 1.15 11.55
C PHE A 205 21.07 2.50 12.07
N TRP A 206 22.35 2.51 12.43
CA TRP A 206 23.01 3.62 13.11
C TRP A 206 22.88 5.00 12.44
N PRO A 207 22.94 5.18 11.10
CA PRO A 207 22.90 6.51 10.48
C PRO A 207 21.68 7.36 10.82
N VAL A 208 20.51 6.71 11.02
CA VAL A 208 19.23 7.38 11.35
C VAL A 208 18.72 7.03 12.75
N ALA A 209 19.52 6.32 13.55
CA ALA A 209 19.13 5.92 14.90
C ALA A 209 18.95 7.16 15.79
N GLY A 210 17.83 7.23 16.52
CA GLY A 210 17.53 8.35 17.43
C GLY A 210 18.68 8.71 18.38
N ILE A 211 19.38 7.71 18.94
CA ILE A 211 20.53 7.93 19.83
C ILE A 211 21.73 8.60 19.14
N VAL A 212 21.92 8.37 17.84
CA VAL A 212 22.97 9.03 17.04
C VAL A 212 22.55 10.46 16.75
N SER A 213 21.29 10.72 16.42
CA SER A 213 20.76 12.07 16.27
C SER A 213 20.89 12.87 17.57
N ALA A 214 20.57 12.27 18.72
CA ALA A 214 20.76 12.89 20.03
C ALA A 214 22.24 13.20 20.32
N LEU A 215 23.18 12.32 19.92
CA LEU A 215 24.62 12.57 20.04
C LEU A 215 25.10 13.70 19.13
N ARG A 216 24.56 13.83 17.91
CA ARG A 216 24.85 14.95 17.01
C ARG A 216 24.36 16.28 17.60
N GLU A 217 23.14 16.29 18.13
CA GLU A 217 22.57 17.50 18.74
C GLU A 217 23.34 17.91 19.99
N ALA A 218 23.65 16.96 20.87
CA ALA A 218 24.50 17.20 22.04
C ALA A 218 25.90 17.72 21.65
N ALA A 219 26.47 17.22 20.55
CA ALA A 219 27.75 17.74 20.05
C ALA A 219 27.62 19.17 19.51
N GLY A 220 26.52 19.50 18.84
CA GLY A 220 26.23 20.87 18.39
C GLY A 220 26.18 21.88 19.53
N GLU A 221 25.69 21.47 20.70
CA GLU A 221 25.56 22.32 21.88
C GLU A 221 26.81 22.35 22.77
N LEU A 222 27.52 21.23 22.91
CA LEU A 222 28.56 21.05 23.94
C LEU A 222 29.99 21.01 23.40
N ALA A 223 30.19 20.92 22.08
CA ALA A 223 31.53 20.77 21.52
C ALA A 223 32.41 22.00 21.77
N VAL A 224 33.63 21.75 22.24
CA VAL A 224 34.70 22.76 22.31
C VAL A 224 35.80 22.30 21.37
N ASP A 225 36.21 23.19 20.45
CA ASP A 225 37.13 22.88 19.35
C ASP A 225 36.70 21.66 18.52
N GLY A 226 35.38 21.52 18.34
CA GLY A 226 34.76 20.41 17.61
C GLY A 226 34.70 19.09 18.37
N TRP A 227 35.11 19.01 19.64
CA TRP A 227 35.04 17.79 20.45
C TRP A 227 34.09 17.94 21.64
N ALA A 228 33.09 17.07 21.72
CA ALA A 228 32.15 17.02 22.84
C ALA A 228 32.54 15.92 23.84
N SER A 229 32.38 16.17 25.14
CA SER A 229 32.60 15.16 26.19
C SER A 229 31.47 14.13 26.18
N ILE A 230 31.81 12.83 26.13
CA ILE A 230 30.81 11.75 26.18
C ILE A 230 30.00 11.79 27.48
N ALA A 231 30.65 12.11 28.59
CA ALA A 231 29.99 12.16 29.89
C ALA A 231 29.02 13.35 30.01
N GLU A 232 29.34 14.48 29.39
CA GLU A 232 28.47 15.67 29.39
C GLU A 232 27.33 15.48 28.39
N ALA A 233 27.61 14.96 27.20
CA ALA A 233 26.60 14.60 26.22
C ALA A 233 25.62 13.58 26.79
N GLY A 234 26.10 12.53 27.47
CA GLY A 234 25.21 11.54 28.09
C GLY A 234 24.25 12.14 29.14
N ARG A 235 24.69 13.13 29.92
CA ARG A 235 23.81 13.86 30.86
C ARG A 235 22.82 14.76 30.13
N TRP A 236 23.32 15.53 29.15
CA TRP A 236 22.51 16.42 28.33
C TRP A 236 21.40 15.66 27.58
N ILE A 237 21.71 14.47 27.05
CA ILE A 237 20.75 13.60 26.37
C ILE A 237 19.75 13.01 27.38
N ALA A 238 20.20 12.55 28.55
CA ALA A 238 19.28 12.01 29.57
C ALA A 238 18.25 13.05 30.06
N GLU A 239 18.58 14.34 30.02
CA GLU A 239 17.67 15.43 30.38
C GLU A 239 16.66 15.76 29.27
N ARG A 240 17.05 15.67 27.99
CA ARG A 240 16.22 16.11 26.85
C ARG A 240 15.51 14.99 26.11
N PHE A 241 16.15 13.83 26.03
CA PHE A 241 15.68 12.63 25.32
C PHE A 241 15.82 11.40 26.25
N PRO A 242 15.04 11.35 27.35
CA PRO A 242 15.17 10.31 28.38
C PRO A 242 14.95 8.89 27.85
N GLU A 243 14.31 8.72 26.69
CA GLU A 243 14.12 7.46 25.99
C GLU A 243 15.36 6.95 25.25
N GLN A 244 16.34 7.81 24.99
CA GLN A 244 17.56 7.50 24.26
C GLN A 244 18.63 6.93 25.20
N LEU A 245 18.50 5.63 25.49
CA LEU A 245 19.38 4.92 26.42
C LEU A 245 20.29 3.94 25.67
N PRO A 246 21.60 3.87 25.96
CA PRO A 246 22.50 2.90 25.34
C PRO A 246 21.97 1.46 25.36
N ALA A 247 21.35 1.04 26.48
CA ALA A 247 20.84 -0.30 26.66
C ALA A 247 19.75 -0.67 25.63
N LYS A 248 18.97 0.32 25.16
CA LYS A 248 17.96 0.12 24.11
C LYS A 248 18.57 -0.31 22.78
N TYR A 249 19.83 0.06 22.56
CA TYR A 249 20.61 -0.21 21.36
C TYR A 249 21.58 -1.39 21.53
N GLY A 250 21.39 -2.22 22.58
CA GLY A 250 22.32 -3.29 22.92
C GLY A 250 23.67 -2.83 23.48
N CYS A 251 23.82 -1.53 23.77
CA CYS A 251 25.06 -0.95 24.28
C CYS A 251 25.02 -0.79 25.81
N SER A 252 26.12 -1.14 26.47
CA SER A 252 26.31 -0.96 27.92
C SER A 252 26.64 0.49 28.32
N SER A 253 27.12 1.31 27.39
CA SER A 253 27.57 2.68 27.68
C SER A 253 27.54 3.60 26.44
N TRP A 254 27.49 4.91 26.67
CA TRP A 254 27.60 5.93 25.60
C TRP A 254 28.88 5.79 24.77
N ARG A 255 29.97 5.32 25.39
CA ARG A 255 31.23 5.04 24.69
C ARG A 255 31.09 3.90 23.69
N GLN A 256 30.35 2.85 24.07
CA GLN A 256 30.07 1.73 23.17
C GLN A 256 29.20 2.18 22.00
N VAL A 257 28.18 3.03 22.24
CA VAL A 257 27.35 3.63 21.17
C VAL A 257 28.20 4.41 20.16
N VAL A 258 29.08 5.30 20.65
CA VAL A 258 30.00 6.09 19.80
C VAL A 258 30.91 5.18 18.96
N HIS A 259 31.39 4.07 19.55
CA HIS A 259 32.23 3.11 18.86
C HIS A 259 31.47 2.25 17.82
N GLU A 260 30.34 1.66 18.21
CA GLU A 260 29.55 0.75 17.37
C GLU A 260 28.84 1.46 16.22
N SER A 261 28.41 2.71 16.44
CA SER A 261 27.79 3.52 15.39
C SER A 261 28.74 3.80 14.23
N ARG A 262 30.07 3.83 14.48
CA ARG A 262 31.13 4.16 13.51
C ARG A 262 30.98 5.53 12.83
N ILE A 263 30.05 6.37 13.27
CA ILE A 263 29.76 7.70 12.74
C ILE A 263 30.66 8.77 13.37
N PHE A 264 31.12 8.52 14.60
CA PHE A 264 31.93 9.46 15.37
C PHE A 264 33.37 8.98 15.48
N ASP A 265 34.30 9.92 15.53
CA ASP A 265 35.65 9.71 16.03
C ASP A 265 35.65 9.77 17.56
N LEU A 266 36.48 8.93 18.19
CA LEU A 266 36.64 8.87 19.64
C LEU A 266 38.09 9.17 20.01
N ARG A 267 38.33 10.16 20.87
CA ARG A 267 39.66 10.49 21.40
C ARG A 267 39.62 10.71 22.91
N TYR A 268 40.78 10.56 23.53
CA TYR A 268 40.96 10.82 24.96
C TYR A 268 41.78 12.09 25.15
N PHE A 269 41.32 12.94 26.04
CA PHE A 269 41.97 14.18 26.42
C PHE A 269 42.25 14.16 27.92
N GLU A 270 43.39 14.71 28.33
CA GLU A 270 43.67 14.96 29.74
C GLU A 270 43.31 16.41 30.06
N ILE A 271 42.38 16.59 31.00
CA ILE A 271 41.95 17.90 31.47
C ILE A 271 42.02 17.85 33.00
N ASN A 272 42.82 18.73 33.59
CA ASN A 272 43.04 18.79 35.04
C ASN A 272 43.45 17.44 35.67
N GLY A 273 44.26 16.65 34.96
CA GLY A 273 44.71 15.32 35.41
C GLY A 273 43.67 14.20 35.33
N GLN A 274 42.48 14.47 34.78
CA GLN A 274 41.47 13.46 34.51
C GLN A 274 41.35 13.16 33.02
N ARG A 275 41.31 11.87 32.68
CA ARG A 275 41.14 11.40 31.31
C ARG A 275 39.67 11.46 30.90
N SER A 276 39.35 12.38 30.00
CA SER A 276 38.01 12.57 29.44
C SER A 276 37.92 11.97 28.03
N ALA A 277 36.89 11.16 27.79
CA ALA A 277 36.59 10.63 26.46
C ALA A 277 35.71 11.62 25.71
N ARG A 278 36.18 12.07 24.55
CA ARG A 278 35.48 13.03 23.71
C ARG A 278 35.22 12.45 22.33
N TYR A 279 34.14 12.89 21.71
CA TYR A 279 33.74 12.46 20.39
C TYR A 279 33.49 13.65 19.46
N ARG A 280 33.55 13.39 18.16
CA ARG A 280 33.25 14.32 17.07
C ARG A 280 32.71 13.55 15.89
N GLU A 281 31.76 14.10 15.13
CA GLU A 281 31.30 13.45 13.90
C GLU A 281 32.43 13.35 12.88
N LYS A 282 32.50 12.22 12.16
CA LYS A 282 33.50 12.03 11.10
C LYS A 282 33.18 12.95 9.93
N GLU A 283 34.21 13.61 9.40
CA GLU A 283 34.11 14.33 8.14
C GLU A 283 33.94 13.31 7.01
N GLY A 284 32.70 13.09 6.55
CA GLY A 284 32.38 12.17 5.46
C GLY A 284 30.98 11.55 5.44
N THR A 285 30.10 11.85 6.39
CA THR A 285 28.71 11.34 6.39
C THR A 285 27.64 12.35 6.00
N ALA A 286 28.02 13.57 5.64
CA ALA A 286 27.15 14.53 4.97
C ALA A 286 27.44 14.48 3.46
N ASN A 287 26.42 14.24 2.63
CA ASN A 287 26.45 14.07 1.17
C ASN A 287 26.79 12.66 0.66
N THR A 288 25.92 11.69 0.93
CA THR A 288 25.45 10.77 -0.11
C THR A 288 24.07 10.27 0.32
N GLY A 289 23.06 10.95 -0.19
CA GLY A 289 21.65 10.60 -0.17
C GLY A 289 21.06 11.26 -1.38
#